data_AF-A0A4P7R254-F1
#
_entry.id   AF-A0A4P7R254-F1
#
_cell.length_a   1.000
_cell.length_b   1.000
_cell.length_c   1.000
_cell.angle_alpha   90.00
_cell.angle_beta   90.00
_cell.angle_gamma   90.00
#
_symmetry.space_group_name_H-M   'P 1'
#
loop_
_entity.id
_entity.type
_entity.pdbx_description
1 polymer ?
#
loop_
_entity_poly.entity_id
_entity_poly.type
_entity_poly.pdbx_seq_one_letter_code
_entity_poly.pdbx_strand_id
1 'polypeptide(L)'
;MSIDATAARPPESRRQPPPILAAPIPDAPPTAMAASTVFLDAGIVPIVFAGNEKSKHFFEKNEQLCARLGRPLELTPLTRTEPRDRTLFKTFCRDLDAALVNNGVVRSISGLSDTVPLSGLMAASGGRVGRVVRIVEAAMEHAVSRDADRVELYDLSHAVQTFAMPQRYINKNPFAK
;
A
#
# COMPACT_ATOMS: atom_id res chain seq x y z
N MET A 1 -51.32 -45.68 -15.76
CA MET A 1 -51.65 -44.87 -14.57
C MET A 1 -50.54 -43.86 -14.38
N SER A 2 -50.89 -42.60 -14.60
CA SER A 2 -50.06 -41.41 -14.45
C SER A 2 -49.79 -41.12 -12.98
N ILE A 3 -48.56 -40.73 -12.63
CA ILE A 3 -48.32 -39.57 -11.76
C ILE A 3 -46.91 -39.01 -11.99
N ASP A 4 -46.93 -37.75 -12.38
CA ASP A 4 -45.86 -36.78 -12.54
C ASP A 4 -45.41 -36.25 -11.16
N ALA A 5 -44.12 -35.92 -10.99
CA ALA A 5 -43.65 -34.93 -10.01
C ALA A 5 -42.16 -34.60 -10.20
N THR A 6 -41.83 -33.98 -11.33
CA THR A 6 -40.59 -33.18 -11.46
C THR A 6 -40.75 -31.90 -10.64
N ALA A 7 -40.18 -31.86 -9.44
CA ALA A 7 -40.06 -30.63 -8.64
C ALA A 7 -38.77 -29.90 -9.02
N ALA A 8 -38.86 -29.02 -10.01
CA ALA A 8 -37.81 -28.07 -10.37
C ALA A 8 -37.56 -27.09 -9.20
N ARG A 9 -36.31 -27.00 -8.74
CA ARG A 9 -35.85 -25.95 -7.82
C ARG A 9 -35.90 -24.59 -8.53
N PRO A 10 -36.33 -23.49 -7.87
CA PRO A 10 -36.26 -22.17 -8.48
C PRO A 10 -34.80 -21.71 -8.63
N PRO A 11 -34.49 -20.87 -9.65
CA PRO A 11 -33.16 -20.33 -9.81
C PRO A 11 -32.86 -19.30 -8.72
N GLU A 12 -31.77 -19.49 -7.98
CA GLU A 12 -31.20 -18.48 -7.08
C GLU A 12 -30.86 -17.23 -7.91
N SER A 13 -31.62 -16.15 -7.73
CA SER A 13 -31.25 -14.86 -8.30
C SER A 13 -29.91 -14.45 -7.69
N ARG A 14 -28.86 -14.38 -8.51
CA ARG A 14 -27.59 -13.73 -8.15
C ARG A 14 -27.92 -12.33 -7.64
N ARG A 15 -27.87 -12.12 -6.32
CA ARG A 15 -27.84 -10.78 -5.75
C ARG A 15 -26.51 -10.17 -6.18
N GLN A 16 -26.57 -9.33 -7.20
CA GLN A 16 -25.44 -8.51 -7.60
C GLN A 16 -25.17 -7.55 -6.42
N PRO A 17 -23.98 -7.56 -5.81
CA PRO A 17 -23.67 -6.59 -4.77
C PRO A 17 -23.79 -5.18 -5.38
N PRO A 18 -24.31 -4.20 -4.62
CA PRO A 18 -24.45 -2.85 -5.13
C PRO A 18 -23.08 -2.31 -5.55
N PRO A 19 -23.01 -1.45 -6.59
CA PRO A 19 -21.76 -0.87 -7.02
C PRO A 19 -21.15 -0.08 -5.85
N ILE A 20 -19.90 -0.40 -5.50
CA ILE A 20 -19.11 0.39 -4.55
C ILE A 20 -18.81 1.71 -5.25
N LEU A 21 -19.67 2.70 -5.04
CA LEU A 21 -19.43 4.06 -5.49
C LEU A 21 -18.28 4.62 -4.66
N ALA A 22 -17.06 4.52 -5.19
CA ALA A 22 -15.89 5.21 -4.66
C ALA A 22 -16.08 6.72 -4.91
N ALA A 23 -16.77 7.39 -3.98
CA ALA A 23 -16.76 8.84 -3.93
C ALA A 23 -15.35 9.31 -3.54
N PRO A 24 -14.84 10.41 -4.15
CA PRO A 24 -13.58 10.99 -3.74
C PRO A 24 -13.70 11.44 -2.28
N ILE A 25 -12.63 11.29 -1.50
CA ILE A 25 -12.56 11.78 -0.11
C ILE A 25 -11.92 13.17 -0.14
N PRO A 26 -12.69 14.28 -0.18
CA PRO A 26 -12.15 15.58 0.14
C PRO A 26 -12.15 15.74 1.66
N ASP A 27 -10.97 16.05 2.22
CA ASP A 27 -10.74 16.67 3.53
C ASP A 27 -11.82 16.42 4.60
N ALA A 28 -11.97 15.18 5.08
CA ALA A 28 -13.15 14.79 5.86
C ALA A 28 -13.24 15.48 7.24
N PRO A 29 -14.28 16.33 7.48
CA PRO A 29 -14.84 16.62 8.79
C PRO A 29 -16.03 15.62 9.02
N PRO A 30 -16.99 15.80 9.95
CA PRO A 30 -17.69 14.73 10.71
C PRO A 30 -18.57 13.71 9.93
N THR A 31 -18.62 13.77 8.60
CA THR A 31 -19.46 12.93 7.74
C THR A 31 -18.98 11.47 7.64
N ALA A 32 -17.67 11.20 7.75
CA ALA A 32 -17.12 9.83 7.71
C ALA A 32 -17.55 8.98 8.92
N MET A 33 -17.79 9.64 10.06
CA MET A 33 -18.26 8.99 11.28
C MET A 33 -19.70 8.50 11.10
N ALA A 34 -20.57 9.34 10.53
CA ALA A 34 -21.98 9.02 10.31
C ALA A 34 -22.18 7.82 9.35
N ALA A 35 -21.37 7.72 8.29
CA ALA A 35 -21.44 6.59 7.37
C ALA A 35 -21.08 5.27 8.06
N SER A 36 -20.06 5.27 8.93
CA SER A 36 -19.63 4.06 9.65
C SER A 36 -20.67 3.57 10.67
N THR A 37 -21.36 4.49 11.36
CA THR A 37 -22.40 4.13 12.33
C THR A 37 -23.62 3.51 11.66
N VAL A 38 -24.05 4.03 10.51
CA VAL A 38 -25.22 3.51 9.76
C VAL A 38 -25.01 2.07 9.28
N PHE A 39 -23.80 1.71 8.81
CA PHE A 39 -23.51 0.32 8.41
C PHE A 39 -23.47 -0.64 9.60
N LEU A 40 -23.00 -0.18 10.76
CA LEU A 40 -22.90 -0.97 11.98
C LEU A 40 -24.29 -1.22 12.61
N ASP A 41 -25.19 -0.25 12.57
CA ASP A 41 -26.56 -0.38 13.09
C ASP A 41 -27.44 -1.25 12.16
N ALA A 42 -27.11 -1.35 10.88
CA ALA A 42 -27.83 -2.17 9.89
C ALA A 42 -27.52 -3.68 9.97
N GLY A 43 -26.71 -4.15 10.92
CA GLY A 43 -26.37 -5.57 11.07
C GLY A 43 -25.47 -6.12 9.95
N ILE A 44 -24.95 -5.25 9.09
CA ILE A 44 -23.86 -5.56 8.16
C ILE A 44 -22.57 -5.40 8.97
N VAL A 45 -21.66 -6.37 8.95
CA VAL A 45 -20.37 -6.24 9.66
C VAL A 45 -19.33 -5.71 8.66
N PRO A 46 -19.16 -4.39 8.49
CA PRO A 46 -18.09 -3.86 7.66
C PRO A 46 -16.74 -4.16 8.32
N ILE A 47 -15.85 -4.85 7.60
CA ILE A 47 -14.43 -4.88 7.95
C ILE A 47 -13.83 -3.58 7.45
N VAL A 48 -13.56 -2.66 8.36
CA VAL A 48 -12.94 -1.36 8.05
C VAL A 48 -11.45 -1.43 8.34
N PHE A 49 -10.62 -1.30 7.29
CA PHE A 49 -9.19 -1.06 7.46
C PHE A 49 -8.93 0.44 7.50
N ALA A 50 -8.48 0.93 8.65
CA ALA A 50 -8.11 2.32 8.83
C ALA A 50 -6.72 2.41 9.43
N GLY A 51 -5.83 3.15 8.77
CA GLY A 51 -4.42 3.21 9.16
C GLY A 51 -3.73 4.48 8.69
N ASN A 52 -3.32 5.29 9.65
CA ASN A 52 -2.31 6.35 9.55
C ASN A 52 -1.66 6.52 10.93
N GLU A 53 -0.59 7.31 11.03
CA GLU A 53 0.17 7.51 12.27
C GLU A 53 -0.68 8.06 13.44
N LYS A 54 -1.85 8.65 13.16
CA LYS A 54 -2.78 9.22 14.14
C LYS A 54 -4.00 8.35 14.42
N SER A 55 -4.18 7.26 13.67
CA SER A 55 -5.41 6.46 13.70
C SER A 55 -5.59 5.76 15.04
N LYS A 56 -4.51 5.27 15.64
CA LYS A 56 -4.54 4.64 16.96
C LYS A 56 -5.17 5.57 18.01
N HIS A 57 -4.69 6.80 18.11
CA HIS A 57 -5.22 7.80 19.04
C HIS A 57 -6.68 8.19 18.76
N PHE A 58 -7.07 8.25 17.48
CA PHE A 58 -8.45 8.52 17.09
C PHE A 58 -9.40 7.42 17.56
N PHE A 59 -9.02 6.14 17.35
CA PHE A 59 -9.84 5.01 17.75
C PHE A 59 -9.85 4.77 19.26
N GLU A 60 -8.72 5.00 19.94
CA GLU A 60 -8.62 4.90 21.41
C GLU A 60 -9.47 5.96 22.13
N LYS A 61 -9.63 7.15 21.54
CA LYS A 61 -10.47 8.23 22.11
C LYS A 61 -11.97 8.03 21.94
N ASN A 62 -12.41 7.15 21.05
CA ASN A 62 -13.82 6.91 20.78
C ASN A 62 -14.24 5.56 21.36
N GLU A 63 -14.85 5.57 22.55
CA GLU A 63 -15.22 4.35 23.29
C GLU A 63 -16.06 3.36 22.47
N GLN A 64 -16.94 3.87 21.60
CA GLN A 64 -17.80 3.04 20.74
C GLN A 64 -17.04 2.33 19.61
N LEU A 65 -15.90 2.88 19.19
CA LEU A 65 -15.02 2.28 18.20
C LEU A 65 -13.95 1.41 18.88
N CYS A 66 -13.45 1.83 20.03
CA CYS A 66 -12.43 1.12 20.82
C CYS A 66 -12.89 -0.29 21.19
N ALA A 67 -14.15 -0.44 21.64
CA ALA A 67 -14.75 -1.75 21.94
C ALA A 67 -14.87 -2.69 20.72
N ARG A 68 -14.66 -2.17 19.50
CA ARG A 68 -14.77 -2.91 18.23
C ARG A 68 -13.43 -3.09 17.54
N LEU A 69 -12.33 -2.57 18.11
CA LEU A 69 -11.00 -2.78 17.57
C LEU A 69 -10.56 -4.22 17.86
N GLY A 70 -10.19 -4.95 16.80
CA GLY A 70 -9.41 -6.17 16.94
C GLY A 70 -7.97 -5.87 17.41
N ARG A 71 -7.13 -6.92 17.48
CA ARG A 71 -5.70 -6.74 17.77
C ARG A 71 -5.09 -5.77 16.75
N PRO A 72 -4.45 -4.66 17.20
CA PRO A 72 -3.80 -3.73 16.30
C PRO A 72 -2.74 -4.44 15.46
N LEU A 73 -2.81 -4.26 14.14
CA LEU A 73 -1.73 -4.66 13.24
C LEU A 73 -0.70 -3.53 13.21
N GLU A 74 0.44 -3.75 13.86
CA GLU A 74 1.54 -2.79 13.86
C GLU A 74 2.48 -3.05 12.67
N LEU A 75 2.53 -2.09 11.75
CA LEU A 75 3.46 -2.09 10.62
C LEU A 75 4.65 -1.20 10.94
N THR A 76 5.55 -1.70 11.80
CA THR A 76 6.77 -0.96 12.18
C THR A 76 7.76 -0.88 11.02
N PRO A 77 8.56 0.19 10.91
CA PRO A 77 9.62 0.27 9.93
C PRO A 77 10.65 -0.86 10.11
N LEU A 78 11.14 -1.39 8.98
CA LEU A 78 12.21 -2.38 8.98
C LEU A 78 13.55 -1.73 9.32
N THR A 79 14.35 -2.40 10.13
CA THR A 79 15.61 -1.84 10.64
C THR A 79 16.82 -2.47 9.95
N ARG A 80 17.93 -1.71 9.90
CA ARG A 80 19.21 -2.22 9.40
C ARG A 80 19.94 -3.09 10.41
N THR A 81 19.58 -2.98 11.70
CA THR A 81 20.26 -3.66 12.81
C THR A 81 19.77 -5.09 12.98
N GLU A 82 18.50 -5.36 12.64
CA GLU A 82 17.90 -6.69 12.78
C GLU A 82 18.14 -7.56 11.53
N PRO A 83 18.81 -8.72 11.65
CA PRO A 83 19.06 -9.61 10.50
C PRO A 83 17.81 -10.05 9.75
N ARG A 84 16.70 -10.29 10.47
CA ARG A 84 15.42 -10.66 9.86
C ARG A 84 14.88 -9.54 8.98
N ASP A 85 14.89 -8.30 9.48
CA ASP A 85 14.41 -7.12 8.76
C ASP A 85 15.22 -6.84 7.50
N ARG A 86 16.54 -7.00 7.57
CA ARG A 86 17.43 -6.87 6.40
C ARG A 86 17.07 -7.87 5.31
N THR A 87 16.80 -9.11 5.69
CA THR A 87 16.42 -10.18 4.76
C THR A 87 15.05 -9.90 4.14
N LEU A 88 14.10 -9.45 4.95
CA LEU A 88 12.76 -9.09 4.49
C LEU A 88 12.80 -7.88 3.54
N PHE A 89 13.55 -6.84 3.87
CA PHE A 89 13.68 -5.65 3.04
C PHE A 89 14.36 -5.96 1.70
N LYS A 90 15.44 -6.76 1.71
CA LYS A 90 16.10 -7.22 0.48
C LYS A 90 15.16 -8.04 -0.40
N THR A 91 14.41 -8.96 0.20
CA THR A 91 13.42 -9.78 -0.49
C THR A 91 12.34 -8.90 -1.11
N PHE A 92 11.82 -7.94 -0.35
CA PHE A 92 10.84 -6.98 -0.84
C PHE A 92 11.35 -6.19 -2.05
N CYS A 93 12.57 -5.63 -2.00
CA CYS A 93 13.13 -4.89 -3.13
C CYS A 93 13.34 -5.77 -4.37
N ARG A 94 13.78 -7.02 -4.20
CA ARG A 94 13.93 -7.98 -5.29
C ARG A 94 12.58 -8.30 -5.94
N ASP A 95 11.58 -8.58 -5.11
CA ASP A 95 10.26 -8.99 -5.60
C ASP A 95 9.51 -7.82 -6.24
N LEU A 96 9.72 -6.59 -5.74
CA LEU A 96 9.25 -5.36 -6.37
C LEU A 96 9.86 -5.19 -7.77
N ASP A 97 11.17 -5.33 -7.91
CA ASP A 97 11.88 -5.21 -9.19
C ASP A 97 11.39 -6.25 -10.20
N ALA A 98 11.24 -7.50 -9.76
CA ALA A 98 10.66 -8.56 -10.56
C ALA A 98 9.20 -8.26 -10.97
N ALA A 99 8.40 -7.70 -10.06
CA ALA A 99 7.03 -7.31 -10.38
C ALA A 99 6.98 -6.19 -11.43
N LEU A 100 7.89 -5.22 -11.41
CA LEU A 100 7.94 -4.18 -12.45
C LEU A 100 8.20 -4.78 -13.84
N VAL A 101 9.11 -5.73 -13.95
CA VAL A 101 9.38 -6.43 -15.22
C VAL A 101 8.19 -7.31 -15.62
N ASN A 102 7.66 -8.11 -14.70
CA ASN A 102 6.57 -9.06 -14.99
C ASN A 102 5.27 -8.37 -15.43
N ASN A 103 5.04 -7.13 -14.98
CA ASN A 103 3.90 -6.32 -15.40
C ASN A 103 4.21 -5.43 -16.63
N GLY A 104 5.39 -5.56 -17.24
CA GLY A 104 5.78 -4.80 -18.42
C GLY A 104 6.00 -3.31 -18.18
N VAL A 105 6.21 -2.90 -16.91
CA VAL A 105 6.44 -1.51 -16.54
C VAL A 105 7.84 -1.06 -16.96
N VAL A 106 8.80 -1.95 -16.83
CA VAL A 106 10.18 -1.79 -17.33
C VAL A 106 10.57 -3.04 -18.13
N ARG A 107 11.52 -2.91 -19.06
CA ARG A 107 11.94 -4.01 -19.94
C ARG A 107 12.97 -4.92 -19.28
N SER A 108 13.65 -4.46 -18.23
CA SER A 108 14.74 -5.18 -17.57
C SER A 108 14.80 -4.94 -16.07
N ILE A 109 15.36 -5.91 -15.34
CA ILE A 109 15.61 -5.82 -13.90
C ILE A 109 16.53 -4.63 -13.61
N SER A 110 16.14 -3.83 -12.61
CA SER A 110 16.81 -2.59 -12.22
C SER A 110 17.92 -2.79 -11.18
N GLY A 111 17.95 -3.95 -10.52
CA GLY A 111 18.91 -4.27 -9.46
C GLY A 111 18.52 -3.64 -8.12
N LEU A 112 17.24 -3.45 -7.81
CA LEU A 112 16.82 -2.76 -6.58
C LEU A 112 17.29 -3.45 -5.28
N SER A 113 17.58 -4.76 -5.36
CA SER A 113 18.12 -5.54 -4.25
C SER A 113 19.65 -5.53 -4.14
N ASP A 114 20.34 -4.83 -5.03
CA ASP A 114 21.80 -4.73 -5.04
C ASP A 114 22.29 -3.79 -3.94
N THR A 115 23.54 -3.97 -3.50
CA THR A 115 24.09 -3.34 -2.29
C THR A 115 23.86 -1.82 -2.24
N VAL A 116 24.08 -1.11 -3.36
CA VAL A 116 23.97 0.36 -3.41
C VAL A 116 22.49 0.81 -3.45
N PRO A 117 21.64 0.38 -4.42
CA PRO A 117 20.20 0.66 -4.41
C PRO A 117 19.53 0.29 -3.08
N LEU A 118 19.79 -0.91 -2.56
CA LEU A 118 19.18 -1.42 -1.34
C LEU A 118 19.51 -0.56 -0.13
N SER A 119 20.79 -0.20 0.05
CA SER A 119 21.22 0.63 1.16
C SER A 119 20.64 2.04 1.09
N GLY A 120 20.59 2.63 -0.12
CA GLY A 120 20.04 3.96 -0.32
C GLY A 120 18.52 3.99 -0.17
N LEU A 121 17.79 2.99 -0.68
CA LEU A 121 16.35 2.85 -0.51
C LEU A 121 15.98 2.65 0.95
N MET A 122 16.74 1.83 1.70
CA MET A 122 16.55 1.66 3.14
C MET A 122 16.71 2.99 3.88
N ALA A 123 17.73 3.78 3.53
CA ALA A 123 17.94 5.09 4.14
C ALA A 123 16.83 6.08 3.77
N ALA A 124 16.54 6.24 2.46
CA ALA A 124 15.58 7.21 1.96
C ALA A 124 14.13 6.93 2.40
N SER A 125 13.77 5.65 2.56
CA SER A 125 12.44 5.25 3.04
C SER A 125 12.32 5.21 4.57
N GLY A 126 13.45 5.25 5.29
CA GLY A 126 13.49 4.99 6.73
C GLY A 126 12.94 3.62 7.11
N GLY A 127 13.13 2.61 6.24
CA GLY A 127 12.68 1.23 6.48
C GLY A 127 11.20 0.96 6.18
N ARG A 128 10.45 1.93 5.66
CA ARG A 128 9.01 1.77 5.37
C ARG A 128 8.81 1.31 3.93
N VAL A 129 8.39 0.07 3.74
CA VAL A 129 8.18 -0.54 2.40
C VAL A 129 7.23 0.27 1.50
N GLY A 130 6.18 0.88 2.06
CA GLY A 130 5.28 1.75 1.29
C GLY A 130 5.98 3.00 0.74
N ARG A 131 6.96 3.56 1.46
CA ARG A 131 7.76 4.69 0.98
C ARG A 131 8.76 4.25 -0.10
N VAL A 132 9.28 3.03 -0.03
CA VAL A 132 10.13 2.46 -1.08
C VAL A 132 9.37 2.45 -2.41
N VAL A 133 8.14 1.94 -2.42
CA VAL A 133 7.29 1.91 -3.63
C VAL A 133 7.12 3.31 -4.21
N ARG A 134 6.78 4.30 -3.37
CA ARG A 134 6.59 5.69 -3.81
C ARG A 134 7.86 6.33 -4.37
N ILE A 135 9.03 6.02 -3.78
CA ILE A 135 10.33 6.50 -4.29
C ILE A 135 10.63 5.84 -5.65
N VAL A 136 10.37 4.54 -5.79
CA VAL A 136 10.60 3.81 -7.05
C VAL A 136 9.64 4.29 -8.14
N GLU A 137 8.36 4.56 -7.81
CA GLU A 137 7.40 5.18 -8.73
C GLU A 137 7.90 6.53 -9.25
N ALA A 138 8.35 7.42 -8.35
CA ALA A 138 8.91 8.71 -8.75
C ALA A 138 10.20 8.57 -9.59
N ALA A 139 11.02 7.55 -9.31
CA ALA A 139 12.20 7.26 -10.12
C ALA A 139 11.84 6.73 -11.51
N MET A 140 10.78 5.93 -11.60
CA MET A 140 10.27 5.43 -12.87
C MET A 140 9.76 6.56 -13.76
N GLU A 141 9.08 7.57 -13.22
CA GLU A 141 8.65 8.74 -14.02
C GLU A 141 9.84 9.39 -14.75
N HIS A 142 10.96 9.54 -14.03
CA HIS A 142 12.20 10.04 -14.60
C HIS A 142 12.80 9.05 -15.62
N ALA A 143 12.85 7.76 -15.31
CA ALA A 143 13.37 6.74 -16.21
C ALA A 143 12.56 6.62 -17.53
N VAL A 144 11.23 6.70 -17.46
CA VAL A 144 10.34 6.67 -18.62
C VAL A 144 10.53 7.91 -19.49
N SER A 145 10.70 9.09 -18.89
CA SER A 145 10.90 10.35 -19.64
C SER A 145 12.12 10.36 -20.57
N ARG A 146 13.09 9.48 -20.31
CA ARG A 146 14.32 9.29 -21.10
C ARG A 146 14.34 7.99 -21.91
N ASP A 147 13.19 7.33 -22.05
CA ASP A 147 13.00 6.04 -22.74
C ASP A 147 13.94 4.93 -22.22
N ALA A 148 14.07 4.83 -20.89
CA ALA A 148 14.90 3.82 -20.25
C ALA A 148 14.26 2.43 -20.23
N ASP A 149 15.10 1.39 -20.35
CA ASP A 149 14.65 0.00 -20.20
C ASP A 149 14.52 -0.45 -18.73
N ARG A 150 15.11 0.29 -17.79
CA ARG A 150 15.14 -0.02 -16.35
C ARG A 150 15.32 1.25 -15.51
N VAL A 151 15.06 1.15 -14.21
CA VAL A 151 15.41 2.20 -13.24
C VAL A 151 16.90 2.12 -12.92
N GLU A 152 17.60 3.24 -12.99
CA GLU A 152 19.02 3.34 -12.69
C GLU A 152 19.28 4.19 -11.43
N LEU A 153 20.51 4.15 -10.93
CA LEU A 153 20.87 4.84 -9.68
C LEU A 153 20.62 6.35 -9.71
N TYR A 154 20.79 6.99 -10.86
CA TYR A 154 20.55 8.42 -10.98
C TYR A 154 19.05 8.75 -11.03
N ASP A 155 18.19 7.83 -11.48
CA ASP A 155 16.74 8.00 -11.38
C ASP A 155 16.30 7.93 -9.91
N LEU A 156 16.86 6.98 -9.15
CA LEU A 156 16.65 6.92 -7.69
C LEU A 156 17.18 8.18 -6.99
N SER A 157 18.35 8.67 -7.39
CA SER A 157 18.90 9.92 -6.88
C SER A 157 17.98 11.10 -7.19
N HIS A 158 17.50 11.20 -8.42
CA HIS A 158 16.57 12.24 -8.85
C HIS A 158 15.27 12.17 -8.02
N ALA A 159 14.69 10.98 -7.87
CA ALA A 159 13.48 10.78 -7.06
C ALA A 159 13.67 11.11 -5.58
N VAL A 160 14.82 10.78 -4.99
CA VAL A 160 15.09 11.19 -3.62
C VAL A 160 15.15 12.71 -3.50
N GLN A 161 15.83 13.36 -4.45
CA GLN A 161 16.00 14.81 -4.45
C GLN A 161 14.69 15.57 -4.66
N THR A 162 13.86 15.11 -5.60
CA THR A 162 12.66 15.84 -6.06
C THR A 162 11.37 15.39 -5.37
N PHE A 163 11.34 14.19 -4.80
CA PHE A 163 10.16 13.64 -4.13
C PHE A 163 10.42 13.34 -2.65
N ALA A 164 11.38 12.48 -2.31
CA ALA A 164 11.52 12.00 -0.93
C ALA A 164 11.97 13.10 0.05
N MET A 165 12.87 14.00 -0.37
CA MET A 165 13.35 15.11 0.45
C MET A 165 12.26 16.17 0.70
N PRO A 166 11.51 16.67 -0.31
CA PRO A 166 10.37 17.55 -0.07
C PRO A 166 9.30 16.96 0.84
N GLN A 167 9.07 15.64 0.75
CA GLN A 167 8.15 14.91 1.64
C GLN A 167 8.74 14.63 3.04
N ARG A 168 9.97 15.10 3.32
CA ARG A 168 10.70 14.93 4.58
C ARG A 168 10.90 13.48 5.00
N TYR A 169 11.01 12.57 4.02
CA TYR A 169 11.36 11.18 4.32
C TYR A 169 12.82 11.05 4.73
N ILE A 170 13.69 11.88 4.14
CA ILE A 170 15.12 11.96 4.41
C ILE A 170 15.62 13.40 4.19
N ASN A 171 16.67 13.79 4.91
CA ASN A 171 17.25 15.14 4.82
C ASN A 171 18.44 15.25 3.86
N LYS A 172 19.05 14.13 3.48
CA LYS A 172 20.18 14.06 2.56
C LYS A 172 19.97 12.94 1.57
N ASN A 173 20.23 13.20 0.30
CA ASN A 173 20.16 12.19 -0.74
C ASN A 173 21.29 11.14 -0.56
N PRO A 174 20.97 9.85 -0.35
CA PRO A 174 21.97 8.80 -0.14
C PRO A 174 22.60 8.31 -1.46
N PHE A 175 22.08 8.75 -2.61
CA PHE A 175 22.59 8.43 -3.95
C PHE A 175 23.38 9.59 -4.57
N ALA A 176 23.37 10.77 -3.95
CA ALA A 176 24.22 11.87 -4.36
C ALA A 176 25.68 11.56 -3.98
N LYS A 177 26.57 11.59 -4.97
CA LYS A 177 28.02 11.61 -4.75
C LYS A 177 28.47 13.03 -4.48
#